data_AF-A0A975L9X4-F1
#
_entry.id   AF-A0A975L9X4-F1
#
_cell.length_a   1.000
_cell.length_b   1.000
_cell.length_c   1.000
_cell.angle_alpha   90.00
_cell.angle_beta   90.00
_cell.angle_gamma   90.00
#
_symmetry.space_group_name_H-M   'P 1'
#
loop_
_entity.id
_entity.type
_entity.pdbx_description
1 polymer ?
#
loop_
_entity_poly.entity_id
_entity_poly.type
_entity_poly.pdbx_seq_one_letter_code
_entity_poly.pdbx_strand_id
1 'polypeptide(L)' 'MSLEEASRQLEATIHDARVAFDCILLEELDRAHTNAITARAAVDAAEQAIRVELEKRTAEKEEADTPD' A
#
# COMPACT_ATOMS: atom_id res chain seq x y z
N MET A 1 -1.98 -6.11 10.46
CA MET A 1 -1.67 -6.04 9.01
C MET A 1 -0.30 -6.69 8.81
N SER A 2 -0.13 -7.55 7.80
CA SER A 2 1.13 -8.27 7.55
C SER A 2 1.85 -7.76 6.30
N LEU A 3 3.13 -8.11 6.12
CA LEU A 3 3.88 -7.76 4.91
C LEU A 3 3.32 -8.44 3.65
N GLU A 4 2.73 -9.64 3.76
CA GLU A 4 2.03 -10.28 2.64
C GLU A 4 0.83 -9.45 2.21
N GLU A 5 0.13 -8.84 3.15
CA GLU A 5 -0.96 -7.92 2.84
C GLU A 5 -0.42 -6.65 2.17
N ALA A 6 0.69 -6.09 2.64
CA ALA A 6 1.34 -4.96 1.97
C ALA A 6 1.68 -5.29 0.50
N SER A 7 2.22 -6.48 0.23
CA SER A 7 2.51 -6.94 -1.14
C SER A 7 1.25 -7.01 -2.00
N ARG A 8 0.18 -7.63 -1.48
CA ARG A 8 -1.11 -7.73 -2.20
C ARG A 8 -1.70 -6.36 -2.51
N GLN A 9 -1.64 -5.42 -1.56
CA GLN A 9 -2.13 -4.07 -1.75
C GLN A 9 -1.30 -3.30 -2.80
N LEU A 10 0.03 -3.46 -2.81
CA LEU A 10 0.88 -2.84 -3.84
C LEU A 10 0.61 -3.40 -5.24
N GLU A 11 0.32 -4.70 -5.37
CA GLU A 11 -0.10 -5.29 -6.65
C GLU A 11 -1.43 -4.70 -7.13
N ALA A 12 -2.41 -4.56 -6.23
CA ALA A 12 -3.68 -3.92 -6.52
C ALA A 12 -3.52 -2.44 -6.93
N THR A 13 -2.65 -1.67 -6.24
CA THR A 13 -2.29 -0.31 -6.64
C THR A 13 -1.79 -0.25 -8.08
N ILE A 14 -0.85 -1.12 -8.45
CA ILE A 14 -0.26 -1.12 -9.80
C ILE A 14 -1.35 -1.42 -10.84
N HIS A 15 -2.23 -2.37 -10.55
CA HIS A 15 -3.37 -2.69 -11.41
C HIS A 15 -4.28 -1.47 -11.60
N ASP A 16 -4.76 -0.89 -10.51
CA ASP A 16 -5.72 0.21 -10.56
C ASP A 16 -5.12 1.47 -11.18
N ALA A 17 -3.84 1.76 -10.91
CA ALA A 17 -3.13 2.87 -11.56
C ALA A 17 -3.05 2.69 -13.08
N ARG A 18 -2.77 1.47 -13.57
CA ARG A 18 -2.75 1.18 -15.00
C ARG A 18 -4.13 1.37 -15.63
N VAL A 19 -5.18 0.84 -15.00
CA VAL A 19 -6.56 1.02 -15.46
C VAL A 19 -6.93 2.50 -15.50
N ALA A 20 -6.53 3.29 -14.50
CA ALA A 20 -6.78 4.73 -14.48
C ALA A 20 -6.13 5.44 -15.67
N PHE A 21 -4.88 5.13 -16.00
CA PHE A 21 -4.20 5.69 -17.18
C PHE A 21 -4.88 5.31 -18.49
N ASP A 22 -5.28 4.04 -18.65
CA ASP A 22 -5.98 3.58 -19.86
C ASP A 22 -7.34 4.28 -20.01
N CYS A 23 -8.10 4.44 -18.93
CA CYS A 23 -9.37 5.18 -18.94
C CYS A 23 -9.20 6.66 -19.34
N ILE A 24 -8.09 7.31 -19.00
CA ILE A 24 -7.81 8.70 -19.45
C ILE A 24 -7.70 8.75 -20.97
N LEU A 25 -6.99 7.80 -21.59
CA LEU A 25 -6.83 7.74 -23.05
C LEU A 25 -8.13 7.44 -23.79
N LEU A 26 -9.08 6.78 -23.11
CA LEU A 26 -10.41 6.46 -23.63
C LEU A 26 -11.46 7.53 -23.31
N GLU A 27 -11.07 8.65 -22.70
CA GLU A 27 -11.97 9.72 -22.23
C GLU A 27 -13.00 9.25 -21.18
N GLU A 28 -12.75 8.14 -20.49
CA GLU A 28 -13.60 7.58 -19.43
C GLU A 28 -13.23 8.14 -18.05
N LEU A 29 -13.37 9.46 -17.85
CA LEU A 29 -12.81 10.15 -16.68
C LEU A 29 -13.40 9.71 -15.34
N ASP A 30 -14.68 9.36 -15.26
CA ASP A 30 -15.30 8.87 -14.01
C ASP A 30 -14.69 7.53 -13.57
N ARG A 31 -14.40 6.65 -14.55
CA ARG A 31 -13.73 5.38 -14.29
C ARG A 31 -12.26 5.60 -13.92
N ALA A 32 -11.57 6.51 -14.60
CA ALA A 32 -10.20 6.88 -14.26
C ALA A 32 -10.11 7.40 -12.82
N HIS A 33 -11.01 8.31 -12.43
CA HIS A 33 -11.06 8.89 -11.09
C HIS A 33 -11.32 7.83 -10.02
N THR A 34 -12.26 6.91 -10.27
CA THR A 34 -12.55 5.81 -9.34
C THR A 34 -11.33 4.93 -9.10
N ASN A 35 -10.66 4.50 -10.18
CA ASN A 35 -9.45 3.67 -10.07
C ASN A 35 -8.27 4.42 -9.44
N ALA A 36 -8.15 5.73 -9.66
CA ALA A 36 -7.16 6.55 -8.98
C ALA A 36 -7.39 6.60 -7.46
N ILE A 37 -8.65 6.70 -7.01
CA ILE A 37 -9.02 6.66 -5.58
C ILE A 37 -8.69 5.28 -4.98
N THR A 38 -9.05 4.19 -5.66
CA THR A 38 -8.80 2.84 -5.15
C THR A 38 -7.30 2.53 -5.09
N ALA A 39 -6.54 2.93 -6.12
CA ALA A 39 -5.08 2.80 -6.13
C ALA A 39 -4.45 3.51 -4.92
N ARG A 40 -4.90 4.73 -4.61
CA ARG A 40 -4.42 5.49 -3.45
C ARG A 40 -4.76 4.80 -2.13
N ALA A 41 -6.00 4.34 -1.97
CA ALA A 41 -6.41 3.62 -0.76
C ALA A 41 -5.56 2.35 -0.52
N ALA A 42 -5.23 1.61 -1.59
CA ALA A 42 -4.37 0.44 -1.52
C ALA A 42 -2.92 0.81 -1.14
N VAL A 43 -2.37 1.92 -1.68
CA VAL A 43 -1.05 2.43 -1.25
C VAL A 43 -1.04 2.78 0.22
N ASP A 44 -2.06 3.51 0.69
CA ASP A 44 -2.17 3.93 2.09
C ASP A 44 -2.24 2.69 3.01
N ALA A 45 -2.95 1.63 2.60
CA ALA A 45 -2.99 0.36 3.33
C ALA A 45 -1.64 -0.38 3.34
N ALA A 46 -0.93 -0.39 2.21
CA ALA A 46 0.40 -1.00 2.11
C ALA A 46 1.43 -0.26 2.98
N GLU A 47 1.44 1.07 2.94
CA GLU A 47 2.29 1.92 3.78
C GLU A 47 2.04 1.63 5.26
N GLN A 48 0.78 1.59 5.66
CA GLN A 48 0.40 1.30 7.04
C GLN A 48 0.92 -0.07 7.49
N ALA A 49 0.79 -1.10 6.65
CA ALA A 49 1.27 -2.44 6.94
C ALA A 49 2.80 -2.48 7.11
N ILE A 50 3.53 -1.80 6.24
CA ILE A 50 5.00 -1.70 6.31
C ILE A 50 5.42 -0.96 7.58
N ARG A 51 4.77 0.17 7.87
CA ARG A 51 5.07 1.00 9.05
C ARG A 51 4.90 0.23 10.35
N VAL A 52 3.80 -0.50 10.51
CA VAL A 52 3.54 -1.33 11.70
C VAL A 52 4.62 -2.41 11.86
N GLU A 53 5.04 -3.06 10.78
CA GLU A 53 6.10 -4.07 10.84
C GLU A 53 7.46 -3.46 11.19
N LEU A 54 7.78 -2.26 10.68
CA LEU A 54 9.01 -1.54 11.04
C LEU A 54 9.03 -1.14 12.51
N GLU A 55 7.93 -0.59 13.02
CA GLU A 55 7.77 -0.24 14.43
C GLU A 55 7.98 -1.48 15.32
N LYS A 56 7.35 -2.61 14.96
CA LYS A 56 7.50 -3.89 15.67
C LYS A 56 8.95 -4.36 15.73
N ARG A 57 9.65 -4.41 14.59
CA ARG A 57 11.06 -4.84 14.54
C ARG A 57 11.99 -3.92 15.31
N THR A 58 11.66 -2.63 15.38
CA THR A 58 12.44 -1.66 16.15
C THR A 58 12.30 -1.93 17.65
N ALA A 59 11.07 -2.14 18.13
CA ALA A 59 10.81 -2.51 19.52
C ALA A 59 11.49 -3.83 19.91
N GLU A 60 11.40 -4.87 19.08
CA GLU A 60 12.08 -6.17 19.31
C GLU A 60 13.60 -6.02 19.44
N LYS A 61 14.20 -5.09 18.68
CA LYS A 61 15.63 -4.81 18.75
C LYS A 61 16.01 -4.06 20.04
N GLU A 62 15.20 -3.11 20.48
CA GLU A 62 15.43 -2.35 21.71
C GLU A 62 15.31 -3.24 22.97
N GLU A 63 14.34 -4.17 22.98
CA GLU A 63 14.21 -5.18 24.04
C GLU A 63 15.43 -6.11 24.10
N ALA A 64 15.96 -6.53 22.93
CA ALA A 64 17.14 -7.40 22.87
C ALA A 64 18.44 -6.71 23.32
N ASP A 65 18.51 -5.38 23.26
CA ASP A 65 19.71 -4.59 23.56
C ASP A 65 19.74 -4.07 25.02
N THR A 66 18.69 -4.32 25.81
CA THR A 66 18.62 -3.98 27.24
C THR A 66 19.09 -5.18 28.08
N PRO A 67 20.30 -5.17 28.68
CA PRO A 67 20.77 -6.26 29.53
C PRO A 67 20.11 -6.16 30.92
N ASP A 68 19.76 -7.33 31.47
CA ASP A 68 19.24 -7.54 32.84
C ASP A 68 20.22 -7.05 33.92
#